data_AF-A0A7Y5SSN9-F1
#
_entry.id   AF-A0A7Y5SSN9-F1
#
_cell.length_a   1.000
_cell.length_b   1.000
_cell.length_c   1.000
_cell.angle_alpha   90.00
_cell.angle_beta   90.00
_cell.angle_gamma   90.00
#
_symmetry.space_group_name_H-M   'P 1'
#
loop_
_entity.id
_entity.type
_entity.pdbx_description
1 polymer ?
#
loop_
_entity_poly.entity_id
_entity_poly.type
_entity_poly.pdbx_seq_one_letter_code
_entity_poly.pdbx_strand_id
1 'polypeptide(L)'
;MNNEYPRGDYNRGGGRHGGHGGGHGGGGRGRGERRGIPLSELPADLTEASRKVIGASIEVHKAMGPGFDEAAYAAALRAELEGMGVPFKTSHAIDIKYKDRSVGTTVADMFVEDKFLVEIMARPGEVGTYERLQLRAQLKAANLDLGLIINFAERRLKDGLVRVLNVEKLSAEHGIGTGDDEHHDSGSTHDYDAQV
;
A
#
# COMPACT_ATOMS: atom_id res chain seq x y z
N MET A 1 -9.84 49.58 -11.77
CA MET A 1 -8.51 48.93 -11.76
C MET A 1 -8.62 47.70 -12.64
N ASN A 2 -8.35 47.88 -13.93
CA ASN A 2 -8.34 46.80 -14.92
C ASN A 2 -6.91 46.27 -15.00
N ASN A 3 -6.72 44.98 -14.80
CA ASN A 3 -5.43 44.34 -15.04
C ASN A 3 -5.61 43.30 -16.16
N GLU A 4 -5.33 43.75 -17.38
CA GLU A 4 -5.20 42.92 -18.58
C GLU A 4 -3.85 42.19 -18.53
N TYR A 5 -3.89 40.86 -18.65
CA TYR A 5 -2.69 40.05 -18.89
C TYR A 5 -2.48 39.90 -20.41
N PRO A 6 -1.31 40.27 -20.96
CA PRO A 6 -1.04 40.06 -22.38
C PRO A 6 -0.71 38.59 -22.67
N ARG A 7 -1.33 38.04 -23.73
CA ARG A 7 -0.97 36.77 -24.36
C ARG A 7 0.29 36.96 -25.20
N GLY A 8 1.24 36.03 -25.08
CA GLY A 8 2.41 35.91 -25.95
C GLY A 8 2.33 34.64 -26.78
N ASP A 9 2.41 34.80 -28.11
CA ASP A 9 2.24 33.80 -29.15
C ASP A 9 3.44 32.87 -29.37
N TYR A 10 3.13 31.79 -30.09
CA TYR A 10 3.94 30.66 -30.50
C TYR A 10 5.09 30.97 -31.49
N ASN A 11 6.14 30.14 -31.44
CA ASN A 11 6.65 29.28 -32.54
C ASN A 11 8.14 29.41 -32.95
N ARG A 12 8.76 28.22 -33.15
CA ARG A 12 9.65 27.79 -34.27
C ARG A 12 11.16 27.57 -34.04
N GLY A 13 11.61 26.37 -34.44
CA GLY A 13 12.96 26.00 -34.90
C GLY A 13 13.70 25.05 -33.93
N GLY A 14 14.10 23.81 -34.23
CA GLY A 14 14.44 23.18 -35.51
C GLY A 14 15.95 22.94 -35.57
N GLY A 15 16.43 21.73 -35.27
CA GLY A 15 17.84 21.34 -35.42
C GLY A 15 18.09 19.84 -35.19
N ARG A 16 18.29 19.09 -36.28
CA ARG A 16 18.81 17.72 -36.32
C ARG A 16 20.33 17.76 -36.51
N HIS A 17 21.07 16.79 -35.95
CA HIS A 17 22.33 16.13 -36.44
C HIS A 17 22.85 15.27 -35.25
N GLY A 18 22.82 13.93 -35.25
CA GLY A 18 23.76 12.97 -35.88
C GLY A 18 25.11 12.96 -35.13
N GLY A 19 25.74 11.88 -34.63
CA GLY A 19 25.54 10.44 -34.54
C GLY A 19 26.85 9.78 -34.02
N HIS A 20 26.77 8.53 -33.52
CA HIS A 20 27.84 7.54 -33.28
C HIS A 20 28.80 7.66 -32.06
N GLY A 21 28.86 6.56 -31.29
CA GLY A 21 30.12 6.06 -30.71
C GLY A 21 30.05 5.40 -29.33
N GLY A 22 30.25 4.08 -29.26
CA GLY A 22 30.94 3.42 -28.14
C GLY A 22 30.07 2.67 -27.14
N GLY A 23 29.98 1.34 -27.29
CA GLY A 23 29.47 0.47 -26.25
C GLY A 23 30.48 0.28 -25.10
N HIS A 24 29.97 0.12 -23.89
CA HIS A 24 30.59 -0.69 -22.85
C HIS A 24 29.49 -1.39 -22.06
N GLY A 25 29.57 -2.73 -22.06
CA GLY A 25 28.78 -3.56 -21.18
C GLY A 25 29.08 -3.22 -19.72
N GLY A 26 28.03 -3.03 -18.95
CA GLY A 26 28.05 -3.03 -17.50
C GLY A 26 26.88 -3.89 -17.05
N GLY A 27 27.18 -5.16 -16.75
CA GLY A 27 26.25 -6.07 -16.09
C GLY A 27 25.85 -5.49 -14.74
N GLY A 28 24.75 -4.73 -14.72
CA GLY A 28 24.07 -4.28 -13.53
C GLY A 28 23.37 -5.47 -12.90
N ARG A 29 24.05 -6.06 -11.92
CA ARG A 29 23.61 -7.14 -11.03
C ARG A 29 22.11 -7.04 -10.75
N GLY A 30 21.39 -8.11 -11.08
CA GLY A 30 19.98 -8.28 -10.79
C GLY A 30 19.73 -8.00 -9.31
N ARG A 31 19.17 -6.82 -9.04
CA ARG A 31 18.52 -6.51 -7.78
C ARG A 31 17.34 -7.47 -7.76
N GLY A 32 17.44 -8.57 -7.02
CA GLY A 32 16.41 -9.60 -6.93
C GLY A 32 15.05 -8.93 -6.85
N GLU A 33 14.29 -9.05 -7.94
CA GLU A 33 12.90 -8.63 -7.94
C GLU A 33 12.27 -9.42 -6.81
N ARG A 34 11.94 -8.74 -5.71
CA ARG A 34 11.03 -9.28 -4.72
C ARG A 34 9.75 -9.56 -5.48
N ARG A 35 9.62 -10.79 -5.99
CA ARG A 35 8.50 -11.23 -6.81
C ARG A 35 7.30 -11.09 -5.91
N GLY A 36 6.52 -10.03 -6.13
CA GLY A 36 5.31 -9.80 -5.35
C GLY A 36 4.41 -11.03 -5.50
N ILE A 37 3.80 -11.46 -4.41
CA ILE A 37 2.87 -12.57 -4.40
C ILE A 37 1.73 -12.25 -5.40
N PRO A 38 1.56 -13.04 -6.47
CA PRO A 38 0.49 -12.84 -7.42
C PRO A 38 -0.88 -12.87 -6.74
N LEU A 39 -1.81 -12.02 -7.19
CA LEU A 39 -3.20 -12.02 -6.71
C LEU A 39 -3.89 -13.39 -6.87
N SER A 40 -3.43 -14.23 -7.79
CA SER A 40 -3.92 -15.61 -7.97
C SER A 40 -3.63 -16.54 -6.80
N GLU A 41 -2.72 -16.17 -5.91
CA GLU A 41 -2.39 -16.94 -4.70
C GLU A 41 -3.29 -16.56 -3.51
N LEU A 42 -4.14 -15.54 -3.64
CA LEU A 42 -5.13 -15.21 -2.62
C LEU A 42 -6.37 -16.10 -2.77
N PRO A 43 -7.04 -16.44 -1.65
CA PRO A 43 -8.33 -17.11 -1.68
C PRO A 43 -9.33 -16.37 -2.59
N ALA A 44 -10.10 -17.13 -3.39
CA ALA A 44 -11.03 -16.57 -4.35
C ALA A 44 -12.12 -15.73 -3.66
N ASP A 45 -12.62 -16.20 -2.52
CA ASP A 45 -13.62 -15.52 -1.72
C ASP A 45 -13.09 -14.20 -1.11
N LEU A 46 -11.82 -14.16 -0.70
CA LEU A 46 -11.14 -12.94 -0.26
C LEU A 46 -11.06 -11.91 -1.40
N THR A 47 -10.69 -12.38 -2.60
CA THR A 47 -10.60 -11.51 -3.78
C THR A 47 -11.97 -10.96 -4.16
N GLU A 48 -13.01 -11.80 -4.16
CA GLU A 48 -14.39 -11.38 -4.43
C GLU A 48 -14.90 -10.35 -3.40
N ALA A 49 -14.69 -10.59 -2.10
CA ALA A 49 -15.07 -9.64 -1.06
C ALA A 49 -14.36 -8.29 -1.22
N SER A 50 -13.05 -8.29 -1.55
CA SER A 50 -12.31 -7.06 -1.82
C SER A 50 -12.84 -6.29 -3.03
N ARG A 51 -13.28 -7.00 -4.09
CA ARG A 51 -13.86 -6.39 -5.29
C ARG A 51 -15.17 -5.69 -4.98
N LYS A 52 -16.02 -6.26 -4.11
CA LYS A 52 -17.27 -5.63 -3.66
C LYS A 52 -16.99 -4.30 -2.97
N VAL A 53 -16.07 -4.27 -2.01
CA VAL A 53 -15.70 -3.03 -1.29
C VAL A 53 -15.12 -1.97 -2.22
N ILE A 54 -14.30 -2.38 -3.19
CA ILE A 54 -13.76 -1.46 -4.19
C ILE A 54 -14.87 -0.91 -5.08
N GLY A 55 -15.81 -1.75 -5.51
CA GLY A 55 -17.00 -1.33 -6.25
C GLY A 55 -17.82 -0.30 -5.49
N ALA A 56 -18.17 -0.59 -4.23
CA ALA A 56 -18.85 0.33 -3.34
C ALA A 56 -18.11 1.67 -3.18
N SER A 57 -16.79 1.61 -2.98
CA SER A 57 -15.96 2.80 -2.85
C SER A 57 -15.94 3.65 -4.13
N ILE A 58 -15.97 3.01 -5.31
CA ILE A 58 -16.08 3.70 -6.60
C ILE A 58 -17.42 4.43 -6.70
N GLU A 59 -18.52 3.83 -6.27
CA GLU A 59 -19.84 4.48 -6.29
C GLU A 59 -19.88 5.68 -5.32
N VAL A 60 -19.34 5.53 -4.11
CA VAL A 60 -19.17 6.66 -3.17
C VAL A 60 -18.38 7.80 -3.81
N HIS A 61 -17.22 7.50 -4.40
CA HIS A 61 -16.36 8.51 -5.02
C HIS A 61 -17.03 9.19 -6.22
N LYS A 62 -17.79 8.46 -7.03
CA LYS A 62 -18.58 9.04 -8.13
C LYS A 62 -19.67 9.98 -7.64
N ALA A 63 -20.36 9.61 -6.54
CA ALA A 63 -21.48 10.38 -6.01
C ALA A 63 -21.03 11.65 -5.27
N MET A 64 -19.99 11.53 -4.44
CA MET A 64 -19.53 12.62 -3.58
C MET A 64 -18.40 13.45 -4.22
N GLY A 65 -17.57 12.84 -5.06
CA GLY A 65 -16.30 13.43 -5.49
C GLY A 65 -15.32 13.62 -4.33
N PRO A 66 -14.09 14.10 -4.61
CA PRO A 66 -13.12 14.45 -3.57
C PRO A 66 -13.51 15.76 -2.87
N GLY A 67 -13.06 15.95 -1.62
CA GLY A 67 -13.19 17.22 -0.88
C GLY A 67 -13.82 17.12 0.52
N PHE A 68 -14.40 15.98 0.87
CA PHE A 68 -14.92 15.71 2.22
C PHE A 68 -13.86 15.08 3.15
N ASP A 69 -14.17 14.99 4.44
CA ASP A 69 -13.33 14.34 5.43
C ASP A 69 -13.48 12.80 5.44
N GLU A 70 -12.59 12.12 6.14
CA GLU A 70 -12.58 10.66 6.26
C GLU A 70 -13.89 10.12 6.88
N ALA A 71 -14.48 10.85 7.83
CA ALA A 71 -15.71 10.45 8.50
C ALA A 71 -16.91 10.42 7.55
N ALA A 72 -17.01 11.39 6.63
CA ALA A 72 -18.05 11.42 5.61
C ALA A 72 -17.93 10.24 4.64
N TYR A 73 -16.72 9.93 4.15
CA TYR A 73 -16.52 8.76 3.29
C TYR A 73 -16.75 7.44 4.02
N ALA A 74 -16.33 7.34 5.29
CA ALA A 74 -16.63 6.18 6.12
C ALA A 74 -18.14 5.99 6.29
N ALA A 75 -18.90 7.06 6.52
CA ALA A 75 -20.35 6.99 6.59
C ALA A 75 -20.98 6.54 5.26
N ALA A 76 -20.54 7.09 4.13
CA ALA A 76 -21.05 6.72 2.81
C ALA A 76 -20.72 5.27 2.43
N LEU A 77 -19.48 4.83 2.68
CA LEU A 77 -19.06 3.46 2.39
C LEU A 77 -19.83 2.44 3.24
N ARG A 78 -20.12 2.75 4.50
CA ARG A 78 -20.99 1.91 5.34
C ARG A 78 -22.39 1.77 4.75
N ALA A 79 -23.00 2.86 4.31
CA ALA A 79 -24.32 2.83 3.69
C ALA A 79 -24.35 1.97 2.41
N GLU A 80 -23.32 2.06 1.56
CA GLU A 80 -23.19 1.20 0.38
C GLU A 80 -23.05 -0.29 0.75
N LEU A 81 -22.18 -0.61 1.72
CA LEU A 81 -21.98 -2.00 2.14
C LEU A 81 -23.21 -2.60 2.82
N GLU A 82 -23.93 -1.81 3.63
CA GLU A 82 -25.23 -2.19 4.20
C GLU A 82 -26.25 -2.48 3.10
N GLY A 83 -26.35 -1.61 2.09
CA GLY A 83 -27.23 -1.81 0.92
C GLY A 83 -26.89 -3.05 0.10
N MET A 84 -25.62 -3.43 0.06
CA MET A 84 -25.14 -4.66 -0.58
C MET A 84 -25.26 -5.92 0.30
N GLY A 85 -25.63 -5.77 1.58
CA GLY A 85 -25.66 -6.88 2.54
C GLY A 85 -24.27 -7.45 2.85
N VAL A 86 -23.21 -6.65 2.76
CA VAL A 86 -21.83 -7.06 3.07
C VAL A 86 -21.57 -6.82 4.56
N PRO A 87 -21.28 -7.86 5.36
CA PRO A 87 -20.96 -7.69 6.78
C PRO A 87 -19.66 -6.92 6.99
N PHE A 88 -19.66 -5.98 7.93
CA PHE A 88 -18.45 -5.27 8.37
C PHE A 88 -18.55 -4.87 9.85
N LYS A 89 -17.38 -4.60 10.45
CA LYS A 89 -17.23 -3.95 11.76
C LYS A 89 -16.49 -2.63 11.56
N THR A 90 -16.87 -1.60 12.30
CA THR A 90 -16.20 -0.29 12.27
C THR A 90 -15.27 -0.12 13.45
N SER A 91 -14.22 0.68 13.30
CA SER A 91 -13.27 0.98 14.39
C SER A 91 -12.78 -0.31 15.05
N HIS A 92 -12.35 -1.25 14.22
CA HIS A 92 -11.97 -2.58 14.67
C HIS A 92 -10.65 -2.52 15.44
N ALA A 93 -10.72 -2.75 16.74
CA ALA A 93 -9.58 -2.82 17.63
C ALA A 93 -8.75 -4.10 17.39
N ILE A 94 -7.45 -3.94 17.22
CA ILE A 94 -6.48 -5.00 16.97
C ILE A 94 -5.40 -4.91 18.05
N ASP A 95 -5.21 -6.00 18.80
CA ASP A 95 -4.20 -6.07 19.86
C ASP A 95 -2.79 -6.13 19.29
N ILE A 96 -1.91 -5.27 19.82
CA ILE A 96 -0.49 -5.26 19.50
C ILE A 96 0.23 -6.07 20.57
N LYS A 97 0.91 -7.13 20.12
CA LYS A 97 1.73 -7.98 20.97
C LYS A 97 3.21 -7.72 20.71
N TYR A 98 3.97 -7.57 21.79
CA TYR A 98 5.43 -7.65 21.77
C TYR A 98 5.83 -8.92 22.51
N LYS A 99 6.34 -9.91 21.78
CA LYS A 99 6.46 -11.29 22.27
C LYS A 99 5.08 -11.76 22.77
N ASP A 100 5.00 -12.35 23.96
CA ASP A 100 3.75 -12.82 24.55
C ASP A 100 2.98 -11.77 25.35
N ARG A 101 3.43 -10.51 25.34
CA ARG A 101 2.82 -9.44 26.13
C ARG A 101 2.03 -8.49 25.23
N SER A 102 0.79 -8.22 25.60
CA SER A 102 0.02 -7.11 25.02
C SER A 102 0.65 -5.77 25.44
N VAL A 103 0.95 -4.94 24.45
CA VAL A 103 1.61 -3.63 24.64
C VAL A 103 0.77 -2.45 24.16
N GLY A 104 -0.40 -2.72 23.57
CA GLY A 104 -1.32 -1.68 23.14
C GLY A 104 -2.33 -2.21 22.13
N THR A 105 -3.06 -1.28 21.52
CA THR A 105 -4.09 -1.56 20.52
C THR A 105 -3.94 -0.57 19.38
N THR A 106 -4.14 -1.04 18.17
CA THR A 106 -4.35 -0.21 16.97
C THR A 106 -5.78 -0.39 16.50
N VAL A 107 -6.31 0.58 15.77
CA VAL A 107 -7.69 0.55 15.28
C VAL A 107 -7.65 0.65 13.77
N ALA A 108 -8.39 -0.22 13.10
CA ALA A 108 -8.65 -0.12 11.67
C ALA A 108 -10.05 0.47 11.44
N ASP A 109 -10.23 1.25 10.37
CA ASP A 109 -11.53 1.89 10.09
C ASP A 109 -12.63 0.85 9.89
N MET A 110 -12.34 -0.20 9.12
CA MET A 110 -13.29 -1.29 8.89
C MET A 110 -12.61 -2.67 8.85
N PHE A 111 -13.33 -3.67 9.36
CA PHE A 111 -13.03 -5.09 9.19
C PHE A 111 -14.18 -5.77 8.46
N VAL A 112 -13.94 -6.23 7.23
CA VAL A 112 -14.99 -6.65 6.29
C VAL A 112 -15.02 -8.17 6.15
N GLU A 113 -16.23 -8.74 6.22
CA GLU A 113 -16.50 -10.19 6.14
C GLU A 113 -15.64 -11.05 7.08
N ASP A 114 -15.11 -10.48 8.16
CA ASP A 114 -14.10 -11.10 9.02
C ASP A 114 -12.84 -11.60 8.26
N LYS A 115 -12.50 -10.95 7.13
CA LYS A 115 -11.47 -11.39 6.18
C LYS A 115 -10.34 -10.39 5.95
N PHE A 116 -10.63 -9.09 5.86
CA PHE A 116 -9.62 -8.09 5.54
C PHE A 116 -9.93 -6.72 6.14
N LEU A 117 -8.89 -5.91 6.29
CA LEU A 117 -8.98 -4.55 6.82
C LEU A 117 -9.13 -3.52 5.71
N VAL A 118 -9.81 -2.42 6.02
CA VAL A 118 -9.91 -1.24 5.15
C VAL A 118 -9.51 -0.01 5.97
N GLU A 119 -8.60 0.78 5.42
CA GLU A 119 -8.19 2.10 5.89
C GLU A 119 -8.68 3.16 4.90
N ILE A 120 -9.38 4.17 5.42
CA ILE A 120 -9.95 5.27 4.66
C ILE A 120 -9.04 6.47 4.83
N MET A 121 -8.69 7.07 3.70
CA MET A 121 -7.86 8.28 3.65
C MET A 121 -8.59 9.33 2.82
N ALA A 122 -8.51 10.60 3.24
CA ALA A 122 -9.14 11.69 2.51
C ALA A 122 -8.24 12.93 2.45
N ARG A 123 -6.93 12.73 2.23
CA ARG A 123 -5.95 13.81 2.16
C ARG A 123 -5.25 13.85 0.80
N PRO A 124 -4.95 15.05 0.24
CA PRO A 124 -4.26 15.16 -1.03
C PRO A 124 -2.91 14.44 -1.03
N GLY A 125 -2.60 13.78 -2.16
CA GLY A 125 -1.34 13.07 -2.37
C GLY A 125 -1.49 11.56 -2.33
N GLU A 126 -0.49 10.88 -2.88
CA GLU A 126 -0.49 9.43 -3.01
C GLU A 126 -0.43 8.72 -1.65
N VAL A 127 -0.93 7.49 -1.60
CA VAL A 127 -0.74 6.60 -0.46
C VAL A 127 0.75 6.22 -0.36
N GLY A 128 1.42 6.82 0.62
CA GLY A 128 2.85 6.75 0.81
C GLY A 128 3.34 5.51 1.57
N THR A 129 4.61 5.56 1.96
CA THR A 129 5.28 4.47 2.68
C THR A 129 4.71 4.28 4.09
N TYR A 130 4.37 5.37 4.77
CA TYR A 130 3.92 5.33 6.16
C TYR A 130 2.61 4.55 6.30
N GLU A 131 1.62 4.86 5.47
CA GLU A 131 0.28 4.26 5.49
C GLU A 131 0.36 2.77 5.14
N ARG A 132 1.20 2.42 4.15
CA ARG A 132 1.44 1.02 3.77
C ARG A 132 2.12 0.22 4.88
N LEU A 133 3.08 0.82 5.60
CA LEU A 133 3.75 0.17 6.73
C LEU A 133 2.79 0.00 7.91
N GLN A 134 1.98 1.01 8.20
CA GLN A 134 0.96 0.95 9.26
C GLN A 134 -0.04 -0.18 8.99
N LEU A 135 -0.63 -0.23 7.78
CA LEU A 135 -1.56 -1.29 7.43
C LEU A 135 -0.89 -2.67 7.45
N ARG A 136 0.34 -2.79 6.96
CA ARG A 136 1.08 -4.06 7.05
C ARG A 136 1.27 -4.52 8.50
N ALA A 137 1.57 -3.60 9.41
CA ALA A 137 1.72 -3.91 10.84
C ALA A 137 0.38 -4.36 11.47
N GLN A 138 -0.73 -3.70 11.12
CA GLN A 138 -2.08 -4.12 11.53
C GLN A 138 -2.40 -5.53 11.02
N LEU A 139 -2.14 -5.82 9.74
CA LEU A 139 -2.38 -7.14 9.15
C LEU A 139 -1.57 -8.24 9.85
N LYS A 140 -0.32 -7.96 10.19
CA LYS A 140 0.54 -8.89 10.97
C LYS A 140 -0.04 -9.12 12.36
N ALA A 141 -0.45 -8.06 13.05
CA ALA A 141 -1.04 -8.17 14.40
C ALA A 141 -2.38 -8.94 14.40
N ALA A 142 -3.20 -8.75 13.36
CA ALA A 142 -4.49 -9.42 13.19
C ALA A 142 -4.40 -10.82 12.53
N ASN A 143 -3.22 -11.24 12.07
CA ASN A 143 -3.00 -12.47 11.30
C ASN A 143 -3.85 -12.56 10.02
N LEU A 144 -3.99 -11.44 9.30
CA LEU A 144 -4.77 -11.32 8.05
C LEU A 144 -3.85 -11.23 6.83
N ASP A 145 -4.37 -11.65 5.67
CA ASP A 145 -3.60 -11.72 4.41
C ASP A 145 -3.61 -10.41 3.61
N LEU A 146 -4.74 -9.70 3.66
CA LEU A 146 -5.05 -8.56 2.81
C LEU A 146 -5.55 -7.38 3.63
N GLY A 147 -5.16 -6.18 3.20
CA GLY A 147 -5.82 -4.94 3.56
C GLY A 147 -5.91 -3.98 2.37
N LEU A 148 -6.84 -3.04 2.44
CA LEU A 148 -7.03 -1.98 1.47
C LEU A 148 -6.76 -0.61 2.11
N ILE A 149 -6.08 0.27 1.39
CA ILE A 149 -6.07 1.71 1.67
C ILE A 149 -6.83 2.37 0.54
N ILE A 150 -7.81 3.20 0.88
CA ILE A 150 -8.66 3.89 -0.08
C ILE A 150 -8.56 5.39 0.16
N ASN A 151 -7.74 6.07 -0.65
CA ASN A 151 -7.68 7.53 -0.63
C ASN A 151 -8.73 8.15 -1.53
N PHE A 152 -9.75 8.77 -0.92
CA PHE A 152 -10.84 9.44 -1.63
C PHE A 152 -10.50 10.87 -2.10
N ALA A 153 -9.36 11.44 -1.69
CA ALA A 153 -8.95 12.77 -2.14
C ALA A 153 -8.41 12.81 -3.57
N GLU A 154 -8.12 11.65 -4.17
CA GLU A 154 -7.60 11.57 -5.51
C GLU A 154 -8.66 11.90 -6.57
N ARG A 155 -8.20 12.44 -7.71
CA ARG A 155 -9.10 12.78 -8.84
C ARG A 155 -9.83 11.56 -9.36
N ARG A 156 -9.20 10.39 -9.34
CA ARG A 156 -9.83 9.10 -9.62
C ARG A 156 -9.53 8.18 -8.46
N LEU A 157 -10.55 7.52 -7.93
CA LEU A 157 -10.37 6.60 -6.79
C LEU A 157 -9.30 5.53 -7.05
N LYS A 158 -9.20 5.03 -8.27
CA LYS A 158 -8.21 4.01 -8.64
C LYS A 158 -6.76 4.45 -8.37
N ASP A 159 -6.48 5.75 -8.44
CA ASP A 159 -5.14 6.31 -8.22
C ASP A 159 -4.84 6.41 -6.71
N GLY A 160 -5.89 6.46 -5.87
CA GLY A 160 -5.81 6.42 -4.41
C GLY A 160 -6.02 5.03 -3.80
N LEU A 161 -6.23 3.99 -4.61
CA LEU A 161 -6.51 2.63 -4.15
C LEU A 161 -5.23 1.81 -4.07
N VAL A 162 -4.91 1.33 -2.87
CA VAL A 162 -3.74 0.47 -2.64
C VAL A 162 -4.15 -0.82 -1.94
N ARG A 163 -3.64 -1.94 -2.47
CA ARG A 163 -3.69 -3.25 -1.79
C ARG A 163 -2.39 -3.48 -1.03
N VAL A 164 -2.49 -3.93 0.21
CA VAL A 164 -1.35 -4.32 1.04
C VAL A 164 -1.52 -5.78 1.42
N LEU A 165 -0.47 -6.58 1.22
CA LEU A 165 -0.44 -7.99 1.55
C LEU A 165 0.49 -8.26 2.74
N ASN A 166 0.11 -9.23 3.57
CA ASN A 166 0.96 -9.80 4.60
C ASN A 166 1.83 -10.90 3.99
N VAL A 167 2.97 -10.49 3.43
CA VAL A 167 3.89 -11.38 2.70
C VAL A 167 4.45 -12.47 3.62
N GLU A 168 4.73 -12.18 4.89
CA GLU A 168 5.28 -13.16 5.83
C GLU A 168 4.32 -14.34 6.05
N LYS A 169 3.03 -14.05 6.26
CA LYS A 169 2.00 -15.07 6.43
C LYS A 169 1.82 -15.90 5.15
N LEU A 170 1.69 -15.23 4.01
CA LEU A 170 1.49 -15.91 2.73
C LEU A 170 2.70 -16.78 2.36
N SER A 171 3.92 -16.30 2.59
CA SER A 171 5.16 -17.07 2.38
C SER A 171 5.25 -18.29 3.30
N ALA A 172 4.84 -18.16 4.58
CA ALA A 172 4.83 -19.27 5.54
C ALA A 172 3.82 -20.36 5.14
N GLU A 173 2.65 -19.98 4.64
CA GLU A 173 1.61 -20.93 4.20
C GLU A 173 1.94 -21.61 2.87
N HIS A 174 2.68 -20.94 1.97
CA HIS A 174 3.04 -21.47 0.65
C HIS A 174 4.45 -22.08 0.59
N GLY A 175 5.17 -22.14 1.72
CA GLY A 175 6.52 -22.73 1.79
C GLY A 175 7.57 -21.99 0.95
N ILE A 176 7.31 -20.73 0.59
CA ILE A 176 8.27 -19.90 -0.14
C ILE A 176 9.20 -19.29 0.90
N GLY A 177 10.33 -19.94 1.14
CA GLY A 177 11.36 -19.43 2.03
C GLY A 177 11.71 -17.99 1.66
N THR A 178 11.50 -17.06 2.60
CA THR A 178 12.27 -15.83 2.58
C THR A 178 13.71 -16.26 2.73
N GLY A 179 14.49 -16.12 1.66
CA GLY A 179 15.93 -16.36 1.72
C GLY A 179 16.52 -15.43 2.76
N ASP A 180 16.66 -15.92 3.98
CA ASP A 180 17.54 -15.35 4.97
C ASP A 180 18.94 -15.60 4.42
N ASP A 181 19.53 -14.55 3.85
CA ASP A 181 20.97 -14.49 3.63
C ASP A 181 21.61 -14.50 5.02
N GLU A 182 21.76 -15.69 5.61
CA GLU A 182 22.73 -15.95 6.65
C GLU A 182 24.12 -15.66 6.05
N HIS A 183 24.53 -14.39 6.14
CA HIS A 183 25.93 -14.02 6.05
C HIS A 183 26.66 -14.67 7.23
N HIS A 184 27.06 -15.91 7.03
CA HIS A 184 28.10 -16.56 7.81
C HIS A 184 29.41 -15.84 7.48
N ASP A 185 29.66 -14.71 8.13
CA ASP A 185 30.94 -14.01 8.05
C ASP A 185 31.97 -14.81 8.85
N SER A 186 32.63 -15.74 8.15
CA SER A 186 33.83 -16.39 8.63
C SER A 186 35.02 -15.44 8.53
N GLY A 187 35.32 -14.77 9.64
CA GLY A 187 36.71 -14.47 10.03
C GLY A 187 37.18 -13.03 9.90
N SER A 188 37.55 -12.42 11.04
CA SER A 188 38.97 -12.37 11.40
C SER A 188 39.12 -11.94 12.87
N THR A 189 39.87 -12.74 13.63
CA THR A 189 40.41 -12.36 14.93
C THR A 189 41.37 -11.20 14.71
N HIS A 190 41.13 -10.05 15.35
CA HIS A 190 42.13 -9.02 15.56
C HIS A 190 42.40 -8.92 17.05
N ASP A 191 43.57 -9.39 17.45
CA ASP A 191 44.15 -9.23 18.77
C ASP A 191 44.25 -7.74 19.13
N TYR A 192 43.68 -7.37 20.28
CA TYR A 192 43.99 -6.11 20.93
C TYR A 192 45.19 -6.32 21.85
N ASP A 193 46.35 -5.84 21.40
CA ASP A 193 47.51 -5.67 22.25
C ASP A 193 47.20 -4.68 23.37
N ALA A 194 47.39 -5.13 24.60
CA ALA A 194 47.40 -4.30 25.80
C ALA A 194 48.72 -3.54 25.87
N GLN A 195 48.66 -2.21 25.98
CA GLN A 195 49.78 -1.42 26.47
C GLN A 195 49.45 -0.84 27.84
N VAL A 196 50.41 -1.08 28.72
CA VAL A 196 50.55 -0.73 30.14
C VAL A 196 50.88 0.76 30.28
#